data_AF-A0A840CGR1-F1
#
_entry.id   AF-A0A840CGR1-F1
#
_cell.length_a   1.000
_cell.length_b   1.000
_cell.length_c   1.000
_cell.angle_alpha   90.00
_cell.angle_beta   90.00
_cell.angle_gamma   90.00
#
_symmetry.space_group_name_H-M   'P 1'
#
loop_
_entity.id
_entity.type
_entity.pdbx_description
1 polymer ?
#
loop_
_entity_poly.entity_id
_entity_poly.type
_entity_poly.pdbx_seq_one_letter_code
_entity_poly.pdbx_strand_id
1 'polypeptide(L)' 'MDQRANPVRRQRCAIYTRKSSEEGLEQEFNSLHAQREACEAYIASQRSEGWVLVRDQYDDGGI' A
#
# COMPACT_ATOMS: atom_id res chain seq x y z
N MET A 1 15.58 35.29 -7.04
CA MET A 1 14.87 34.25 -6.26
C MET A 1 14.41 33.18 -7.25
N ASP A 2 15.33 32.36 -7.76
CA ASP A 2 15.00 31.27 -8.70
C ASP A 2 14.65 30.03 -7.88
N GLN A 3 13.38 29.93 -7.47
CA GLN A 3 12.85 28.72 -6.83
C GLN A 3 12.23 27.86 -7.92
N ARG A 4 13.05 27.14 -8.69
CA ARG A 4 12.53 26.02 -9.48
C ARG A 4 12.05 24.98 -8.48
N ALA A 5 10.72 24.84 -8.38
CA ALA A 5 10.11 23.74 -7.66
C ALA A 5 10.77 22.43 -8.09
N ASN A 6 11.35 21.71 -7.14
CA ASN A 6 11.94 20.40 -7.42
C ASN A 6 10.81 19.51 -7.97
N PRO A 7 10.91 18.97 -9.20
CA PRO A 7 9.83 18.18 -9.76
C PRO A 7 9.55 17.00 -8.83
N VAL A 8 8.28 16.83 -8.47
CA VAL A 8 7.81 15.72 -7.63
C VAL A 8 8.22 14.42 -8.32
N ARG A 9 9.17 13.69 -7.70
CA ARG A 9 9.67 12.44 -8.25
C ARG A 9 8.62 11.36 -8.05
N ARG A 10 8.46 10.50 -9.06
CA ARG A 10 7.54 9.37 -8.97
C ARG A 10 8.07 8.34 -7.98
N GLN A 11 7.42 8.21 -6.82
CA GLN A 11 7.75 7.24 -5.79
C GLN A 11 6.93 5.95 -6.04
N ARG A 12 7.61 4.84 -6.32
CA ARG A 12 6.93 3.55 -6.53
C ARG A 12 6.74 2.87 -5.18
N CYS A 13 5.52 2.45 -4.90
CA CYS A 13 5.12 1.81 -3.65
C CYS A 13 4.67 0.37 -3.92
N ALA A 14 5.06 -0.56 -3.04
CA ALA A 14 4.56 -1.93 -3.03
C ALA A 14 3.79 -2.17 -1.74
N ILE A 15 2.78 -3.03 -1.80
CA ILE A 15 2.01 -3.47 -0.63
C ILE A 15 2.39 -4.90 -0.36
N TYR A 16 2.81 -5.17 0.87
CA TYR A 16 3.03 -6.51 1.39
C TYR A 16 1.95 -6.83 2.41
N THR A 17 1.17 -7.90 2.19
CA THR A 17 0.21 -8.40 3.18
C THR A 17 0.67 -9.74 3.74
N ARG A 18 0.31 -10.04 4.99
CA ARG A 18 0.69 -11.30 5.64
C ARG A 18 -0.40 -11.79 6.58
N LYS A 19 -0.61 -13.11 6.60
CA LYS A 19 -1.37 -13.82 7.64
C LYS A 19 -0.48 -13.99 8.88
N SER A 20 -0.81 -13.33 9.99
CA SER A 20 0.01 -13.39 11.22
C SER A 20 -0.28 -14.60 12.12
N SER A 21 -1.55 -15.06 12.18
CA SER A 21 -2.04 -16.24 12.92
C SER A 21 -3.40 -16.70 12.37
N GLU A 22 -3.82 -17.95 12.48
CA GLU A 22 -5.18 -18.34 12.01
C GLU A 22 -6.33 -17.72 12.83
N GLU A 23 -6.06 -17.28 14.07
CA GLU A 23 -7.06 -16.63 14.92
C GLU A 23 -7.44 -15.23 14.41
N GLY A 24 -8.72 -15.04 14.10
CA GLY A 24 -9.32 -13.73 13.86
C GLY A 24 -9.16 -13.16 12.45
N LEU A 25 -8.60 -13.92 11.51
CA LEU A 25 -8.40 -13.51 10.11
C LEU A 25 -9.62 -13.67 9.19
N GLU A 26 -10.58 -14.48 9.60
CA GLU A 26 -11.91 -14.56 8.98
C GLU A 26 -12.76 -13.31 9.25
N GLN A 27 -12.34 -12.47 10.20
CA GLN A 27 -12.99 -11.19 10.44
C GLN A 27 -12.64 -10.25 9.30
N GLU A 28 -13.66 -9.64 8.69
CA GLU A 28 -13.55 -8.77 7.52
C GLU A 28 -12.41 -7.74 7.62
N PHE A 29 -12.26 -7.13 8.81
CA PHE A 29 -11.24 -6.12 9.12
C PHE A 29 -9.78 -6.65 9.10
N ASN A 30 -9.57 -7.94 9.39
CA ASN A 30 -8.24 -8.55 9.46
C ASN A 30 -7.86 -9.33 8.20
N SER A 31 -8.79 -9.44 7.23
CA SER A 31 -8.53 -10.13 5.98
C SER A 31 -7.37 -9.50 5.20
N LEU A 32 -6.63 -10.31 4.43
CA LEU A 32 -5.56 -9.80 3.54
C LEU A 32 -6.11 -8.76 2.55
N HIS A 33 -7.37 -8.94 2.13
CA HIS A 33 -8.06 -8.00 1.26
C HIS A 33 -8.24 -6.63 1.94
N ALA A 34 -8.75 -6.60 3.18
CA ALA A 34 -8.93 -5.36 3.93
C ALA A 34 -7.58 -4.67 4.22
N GLN A 35 -6.55 -5.44 4.56
CA GLN A 35 -5.19 -4.91 4.71
C GLN A 35 -4.71 -4.24 3.41
N ARG A 36 -4.91 -4.91 2.28
CA ARG A 36 -4.53 -4.38 0.97
C ARG A 36 -5.31 -3.11 0.62
N GLU A 37 -6.63 -3.14 0.73
CA GLU A 37 -7.50 -2.01 0.40
C GLU A 37 -7.13 -0.76 1.21
N ALA A 38 -6.88 -0.92 2.51
CA ALA A 38 -6.43 0.17 3.38
C ALA A 38 -5.08 0.76 2.90
N CYS A 39 -4.12 -0.09 2.54
CA CYS A 39 -2.84 0.36 2.00
C CYS A 39 -2.96 1.02 0.62
N GLU A 40 -3.82 0.52 -0.27
CA GLU A 40 -4.09 1.13 -1.58
C GLU A 40 -4.69 2.53 -1.44
N ALA A 41 -5.66 2.69 -0.52
CA ALA A 41 -6.26 3.98 -0.21
C ALA A 41 -5.23 4.98 0.33
N TYR A 42 -4.33 4.52 1.21
CA TYR A 42 -3.26 5.35 1.76
C TYR A 42 -2.24 5.80 0.69
N ILE A 43 -1.82 4.90 -0.20
CA ILE A 43 -0.95 5.27 -1.33
C ILE A 43 -1.66 6.27 -2.24
N ALA A 44 -2.95 6.07 -2.50
CA ALA A 44 -3.75 6.96 -3.33
C ALA A 44 -3.88 8.37 -2.73
N SER A 45 -4.00 8.50 -1.41
CA SER A 45 -4.04 9.82 -0.74
C SER A 45 -2.70 10.57 -0.85
N GLN A 46 -1.58 9.89 -1.11
CA GLN A 46 -0.26 10.50 -1.26
C GLN A 46 0.10 10.81 -2.73
N ARG A 47 -0.87 10.83 -3.65
CA ARG A 47 -0.64 11.11 -5.07
C ARG A 47 0.04 12.46 -5.32
N SER A 48 -0.22 13.48 -4.49
CA SER A 48 0.42 14.80 -4.58
C SER A 48 1.94 14.73 -4.39
N GLU A 49 2.40 13.75 -3.61
CA GLU A 49 3.82 13.47 -3.35
C GLU A 49 4.42 12.53 -4.41
N GLY A 50 3.67 12.23 -5.49
CA GLY A 50 4.14 11.41 -6.61
C GLY A 50 4.09 9.91 -6.35
N TRP A 51 3.37 9.46 -5.33
CA TRP A 51 3.25 8.05 -4.99
C TRP A 51 2.43 7.29 -6.04
N VAL A 52 2.92 6.11 -6.42
CA VAL A 52 2.29 5.23 -7.41
C VAL A 52 2.45 3.79 -6.97
N LEU A 53 1.32 3.09 -6.82
CA LEU A 53 1.29 1.66 -6.55
C LEU A 53 1.83 0.86 -7.75
N VAL A 54 2.72 -0.10 -7.49
CA VAL A 54 3.16 -1.08 -8.49
C VAL A 54 2.10 -2.16 -8.70
N ARG A 55 2.07 -2.77 -9.90
CA ARG A 55 1.06 -3.78 -10.25
C ARG A 55 1.26 -5.12 -9.54
N ASP A 56 2.50 -5.41 -9.16
CA ASP A 56 2.85 -6.67 -8.52
C ASP A 56 2.17 -6.77 -7.14
N GLN A 57 1.62 -7.95 -6.85
CA GLN A 57 1.03 -8.26 -5.56
C GLN A 57 2.00 -9.09 -4.74
N TYR A 58 2.16 -8.74 -3.45
CA TYR A 58 3.07 -9.41 -2.54
C TYR A 58 2.26 -9.83 -1.30
N ASP A 59 1.65 -11.00 -1.38
CA ASP A 59 0.76 -11.49 -0.32
C ASP A 59 1.30 -12.81 0.23
N ASP A 60 1.54 -12.88 1.54
CA ASP A 60 1.92 -14.08 2.28
C ASP A 60 0.69 -14.63 2.99
N GLY A 61 0.09 -15.67 2.40
CA GLY A 61 -1.11 -16.31 2.89
C GLY A 61 -0.97 -17.03 4.24
N GLY A 62 0.25 -17.18 4.77
CA GLY A 62 0.53 -18.04 5.94
C GLY A 62 0.34 -19.52 5.59
N ILE A 63 1.31 -20.36 5.95
CA ILE A 63 1.19 -21.83 5.85
C ILE A 63 0.60 -22.35 7.15
#